data_AF-A0A815LZP2-F1
#
_entry.id   AF-A0A815LZP2-F1
#
_cell.length_a   1.000
_cell.length_b   1.000
_cell.length_c   1.000
_cell.angle_alpha   90.00
_cell.angle_beta   90.00
_cell.angle_gamma   90.00
#
_symmetry.space_group_name_H-M   'P 1'
#
loop_
_entity.id
_entity.type
_entity.pdbx_description
1 polymer ?
#
loop_
_entity_poly.entity_id
_entity_poly.type
_entity_poly.pdbx_seq_one_letter_code
_entity_poly.pdbx_strand_id
1 'polypeptide(L)'
;MQIFVRGAAELIPLDLEKEDSVQDIREYIAEEYDVDMDELVLSYNGTPMNDEQTVEQLGFVSGATLDATVKLFGGKVHGSLARAGKVKGQTPKVAKQEKRKKKTGRAKRRLQYKQRFVNKVAGFGRRRGPNSNQPAST
;
A
#
# COMPACT_ATOMS: atom_id res chain seq x y z
N MET A 1 3.47 36.57 25.32
CA MET A 1 4.78 35.95 25.56
C MET A 1 5.47 35.81 24.21
N GLN A 2 6.78 36.03 24.15
CA GLN A 2 7.52 35.91 22.90
C GLN A 2 8.00 34.48 22.70
N ILE A 3 7.71 33.90 21.54
CA ILE A 3 8.21 32.60 21.09
C ILE A 3 8.93 32.78 19.75
N PHE A 4 9.53 31.70 19.25
CA PHE A 4 10.19 31.66 17.95
C PHE A 4 9.59 30.55 17.08
N VAL A 5 9.37 30.82 15.81
CA VAL A 5 8.99 29.83 14.82
C VAL A 5 10.22 29.54 13.97
N ARG A 6 10.67 28.29 13.98
CA ARG A 6 11.74 27.79 13.11
C ARG A 6 11.12 27.37 11.77
N GLY A 7 11.39 28.17 10.75
CA GLY A 7 11.12 27.83 9.35
C GLY A 7 12.31 27.14 8.69
N ALA A 8 12.31 27.10 7.35
CA ALA A 8 13.38 26.45 6.58
C ALA A 8 14.73 27.19 6.63
N ALA A 9 14.73 28.51 6.76
CA ALA A 9 15.93 29.34 6.68
C ALA A 9 16.18 30.20 7.92
N GLU A 10 15.13 30.65 8.61
CA GLU A 10 15.22 31.66 9.67
C GLU A 10 14.31 31.33 10.87
N LEU A 11 14.61 31.97 12.00
CA LEU A 11 13.80 31.97 13.22
C LEU A 11 13.00 33.27 13.28
N ILE A 12 11.68 33.18 13.21
CA ILE A 12 10.80 34.36 13.29
C ILE A 12 10.27 34.51 14.71
N PRO A 13 10.42 35.69 15.35
CA PRO A 13 9.79 35.96 16.63
C PRO A 13 8.28 36.14 16.45
N LEU A 14 7.49 35.54 17.35
CA LEU A 14 6.03 35.68 17.39
C LEU A 14 5.58 35.98 18.82
N ASP A 15 4.79 37.04 18.99
CA ASP A 15 4.20 37.41 20.27
C ASP A 15 2.80 36.81 20.38
N LEU A 16 2.58 36.00 21.42
CA LEU A 16 1.33 35.28 21.65
C LEU A 16 0.69 35.62 22.99
N GLU A 17 -0.64 35.70 23.03
CA GLU A 17 -1.43 35.71 24.25
C GLU A 17 -1.67 34.27 24.75
N LYS A 18 -2.23 34.10 25.95
CA LYS A 18 -2.41 32.76 26.53
C LYS A 18 -3.58 32.02 25.89
N GLU A 19 -4.54 32.80 25.41
CA GLU A 19 -5.80 32.40 24.83
C GLU A 19 -5.68 32.08 23.34
N ASP A 20 -4.60 32.50 22.69
CA ASP A 20 -4.33 32.20 21.28
C ASP A 20 -4.34 30.68 21.05
N SER A 21 -5.03 30.28 19.99
CA SER A 21 -5.11 28.88 19.59
C SER A 21 -3.98 28.51 18.62
N VAL A 22 -3.69 27.22 18.51
CA VAL A 22 -2.79 26.71 17.47
C VAL A 22 -3.31 27.03 16.07
N GLN A 23 -4.63 27.11 15.89
CA GLN A 23 -5.24 27.52 14.62
C GLN A 23 -4.82 28.95 14.24
N ASP A 24 -4.90 29.90 15.17
CA ASP A 24 -4.53 31.30 14.93
C ASP A 24 -3.05 31.42 14.56
N ILE A 25 -2.19 30.69 15.27
CA ILE A 25 -0.74 30.63 14.99
C ILE A 25 -0.50 30.04 13.59
N ARG A 26 -1.24 28.99 13.23
CA ARG A 26 -1.10 28.34 11.91
C ARG A 26 -1.57 29.27 10.79
N GLU A 27 -2.67 29.99 10.98
CA GLU A 27 -3.17 30.97 10.02
C GLU A 27 -2.18 32.10 9.79
N TYR A 28 -1.61 32.65 10.87
CA TYR A 28 -0.58 33.68 10.78
C TYR A 28 0.65 33.21 9.99
N ILE A 29 1.17 32.02 10.30
CA ILE A 29 2.33 31.45 9.59
C ILE A 29 1.98 31.11 8.14
N ALA A 30 0.78 30.59 7.88
CA ALA A 30 0.33 30.28 6.53
C ALA A 30 0.25 31.53 5.64
N GLU A 31 -0.27 32.64 6.17
CA GLU A 31 -0.35 33.92 5.48
C GLU A 31 1.04 34.55 5.25
N GLU A 32 1.90 34.56 6.27
CA GLU A 32 3.24 35.15 6.18
C GLU A 32 4.12 34.44 5.14
N TYR A 33 3.96 33.12 4.99
CA TYR A 33 4.78 32.31 4.08
C TYR A 33 4.09 31.93 2.76
N ASP A 34 2.85 32.38 2.52
CA ASP A 34 2.04 32.02 1.35
C ASP A 34 1.94 30.49 1.14
N VAL A 35 1.61 29.77 2.22
CA VAL A 35 1.45 28.30 2.23
C VAL A 35 0.04 27.93 2.61
N ASP A 36 -0.51 26.88 1.98
CA ASP A 36 -1.81 26.34 2.39
C ASP A 36 -1.76 25.83 3.83
N MET A 37 -2.74 26.24 4.64
CA MET A 37 -2.90 25.81 6.03
C MET A 37 -2.94 24.28 6.16
N ASP A 38 -3.50 23.58 5.17
CA ASP A 38 -3.58 22.11 5.14
C ASP A 38 -2.21 21.44 4.94
N GLU A 39 -1.24 22.15 4.39
CA GLU A 39 0.13 21.67 4.15
C GLU A 39 1.07 21.97 5.31
N LEU A 40 0.73 22.95 6.14
CA LEU A 40 1.51 23.40 7.27
C LEU A 40 1.28 22.51 8.51
N VAL A 41 2.36 21.97 9.05
CA VAL A 41 2.37 21.19 10.29
C VAL A 41 3.24 21.92 11.31
N LEU A 42 2.63 22.31 12.43
CA LEU A 42 3.31 22.90 13.57
C LEU A 42 3.62 21.83 14.61
N SER A 43 4.85 21.84 15.12
CA SER A 43 5.28 20.92 16.17
C SER A 43 6.07 21.63 17.27
N TYR A 44 5.89 21.16 18.50
CA TYR A 44 6.64 21.63 19.67
C TYR A 44 7.27 20.43 20.37
N ASN A 45 8.58 20.48 20.62
CA ASN A 45 9.35 19.37 21.18
C ASN A 45 9.15 18.04 20.43
N GLY A 46 9.06 18.10 19.10
CA GLY A 46 8.85 16.93 18.23
C GLY A 46 7.42 16.35 18.25
N THR A 47 6.49 16.98 18.96
CA THR A 47 5.08 16.56 18.99
C THR A 47 4.24 17.50 18.11
N PRO A 48 3.50 16.99 17.11
CA PRO A 48 2.59 17.80 16.31
C PRO A 48 1.44 18.30 17.18
N MET A 49 1.04 19.55 16.98
CA MET A 49 0.01 20.23 17.78
C MET A 49 -1.34 20.19 17.09
N ASN A 50 -2.42 20.11 17.89
CA ASN A 50 -3.79 20.17 17.39
C ASN A 50 -4.34 21.60 17.45
N ASP A 51 -5.21 21.92 16.51
CA ASP A 51 -5.72 23.29 16.25
C ASP A 51 -6.55 23.83 17.42
N GLU A 52 -7.21 22.93 18.15
CA GLU A 52 -8.08 23.24 19.30
C GLU A 52 -7.32 23.59 20.58
N GLN A 53 -6.00 23.34 20.62
CA GLN A 53 -5.20 23.59 21.82
C GLN A 53 -4.81 25.06 21.92
N THR A 54 -4.86 25.62 23.12
CA THR A 54 -4.38 27.00 23.38
C THR A 54 -2.92 27.00 23.82
N VAL A 55 -2.28 28.16 23.70
CA VAL A 55 -0.90 28.41 24.17
C VAL A 55 -0.74 28.04 25.65
N GLU A 56 -1.72 28.35 26.49
CA GLU A 56 -1.71 27.97 27.91
C GLU A 56 -1.73 26.45 28.11
N GLN A 57 -2.53 25.72 27.34
CA GLN A 57 -2.63 24.26 27.44
C GLN A 57 -1.36 23.55 26.97
N LEU A 58 -0.64 24.13 26.01
CA LEU A 58 0.61 23.60 25.47
C LEU A 58 1.83 23.91 26.36
N GLY A 59 1.67 24.80 27.35
CA GLY A 59 2.71 25.12 28.32
C GLY A 59 3.94 25.77 27.67
N PHE A 60 3.74 26.65 26.69
CA PHE A 60 4.85 27.39 26.09
C PHE A 60 5.55 28.25 27.14
N VAL A 61 6.88 28.25 27.06
CA VAL A 61 7.74 29.10 27.88
C VAL A 61 8.21 30.26 27.00
N SER A 62 8.45 31.43 27.60
CA SER A 62 9.07 32.54 26.89
C SER A 62 10.39 32.09 26.24
N GLY A 63 10.53 32.33 24.94
CA GLY A 63 11.66 31.88 24.13
C GLY A 63 11.55 30.44 23.61
N ALA A 64 10.40 29.77 23.78
CA ALA A 64 10.13 28.48 23.16
C ALA A 64 10.27 28.55 21.63
N THR A 65 10.70 27.44 21.01
CA THR A 65 10.81 27.34 19.55
C THR A 65 9.83 26.31 19.01
N LEU A 66 8.97 26.72 18.08
CA LEU A 66 8.08 25.87 17.31
C LEU A 66 8.74 25.50 15.99
N ASP A 67 8.62 24.25 15.56
CA ASP A 67 9.06 23.84 14.23
C ASP A 67 7.86 23.86 13.27
N ALA A 68 7.95 24.71 12.24
CA ALA A 68 6.96 24.83 11.16
C ALA A 68 7.47 24.06 9.92
N THR A 69 6.74 23.02 9.52
CA THR A 69 7.12 22.17 8.40
C THR A 69 6.01 22.08 7.36
N VAL A 70 6.37 22.09 6.08
CA VAL A 70 5.42 21.91 4.97
C VAL A 70 5.49 20.47 4.49
N LYS A 71 4.35 19.83 4.26
CA LYS A 71 4.28 18.47 3.71
C LYS A 71 4.90 18.45 2.32
N LEU A 72 5.87 17.56 2.10
CA LEU A 72 6.44 17.37 0.77
C LEU A 72 5.44 16.68 -0.15
N PHE A 73 5.18 17.27 -1.32
CA PHE A 73 4.43 16.63 -2.38
C PHE A 73 5.21 15.43 -2.94
N GLY A 74 4.64 14.22 -2.79
CA GLY A 74 5.08 13.04 -3.53
C GLY A 74 6.25 12.28 -2.91
N GLY A 75 5.99 11.56 -1.81
CA GLY A 75 6.79 10.41 -1.41
C GLY A 75 6.48 9.20 -2.29
N LYS A 76 7.50 8.54 -2.83
CA LYS A 76 7.34 7.29 -3.59
C LYS A 76 6.82 6.19 -2.65
N VAL A 77 5.51 6.01 -2.55
CA VAL A 77 4.92 4.92 -1.76
C VAL A 77 5.40 3.59 -2.34
N HIS A 78 6.25 2.89 -1.59
CA HIS A 78 6.75 1.58 -2.00
C HIS A 78 5.58 0.59 -2.04
N GLY A 79 5.41 -0.10 -3.17
CA GLY A 79 4.28 -1.03 -3.37
C GLY A 79 3.08 -0.47 -4.14
N SER A 80 3.29 0.49 -5.05
CA SER A 80 2.21 1.03 -5.88
C SER A 80 1.48 -0.05 -6.69
N LEU A 81 0.18 0.16 -6.90
CA LEU A 81 -0.72 -0.74 -7.62
C LEU A 81 -0.48 -0.75 -9.15
N ALA A 82 0.52 -0.03 -9.65
CA ALA A 82 0.80 0.15 -11.07
C ALA A 82 1.06 -1.16 -11.84
N ARG A 83 1.39 -2.26 -11.15
CA ARG A 83 1.64 -3.58 -11.74
C ARG A 83 0.48 -4.57 -11.58
N ALA A 84 -0.64 -4.16 -11.01
CA ALA A 84 -1.80 -5.03 -10.81
C ALA A 84 -2.33 -5.52 -12.16
N GLY A 85 -2.50 -6.84 -12.29
CA GLY A 85 -3.06 -7.45 -13.51
C GLY A 85 -2.13 -7.50 -14.73
N LYS A 86 -0.88 -7.01 -14.64
CA LYS A 86 0.07 -6.98 -15.78
C LYS A 86 0.19 -8.33 -16.49
N VAL A 87 0.40 -9.40 -15.74
CA VAL A 87 0.57 -10.75 -16.31
C VAL A 87 -0.73 -11.25 -16.97
N LYS A 88 -1.89 -11.02 -16.33
CA LYS A 88 -3.20 -11.42 -16.85
C LYS A 88 -3.55 -10.71 -18.17
N GLY A 89 -3.11 -9.46 -18.34
CA GLY A 89 -3.29 -8.70 -19.58
C GLY A 89 -2.31 -9.09 -20.69
N GLN A 90 -1.09 -9.49 -20.34
CA GLN A 90 -0.07 -9.89 -21.31
C GLN A 90 -0.28 -11.31 -21.86
N THR A 91 -0.84 -12.23 -21.07
CA THR A 91 -1.05 -13.61 -21.52
C THR A 91 -2.13 -13.67 -22.61
N PRO A 92 -1.87 -14.33 -23.76
CA PRO A 92 -2.87 -14.47 -24.82
C PRO A 92 -4.10 -15.23 -24.30
N LYS A 93 -5.30 -14.71 -24.58
CA LYS A 93 -6.56 -15.31 -24.13
C LYS A 93 -6.95 -16.47 -25.04
N VAL A 94 -6.45 -17.66 -24.74
CA VAL A 94 -6.78 -18.89 -25.49
C VAL A 94 -8.21 -19.34 -25.15
N ALA A 95 -9.08 -19.38 -26.16
CA ALA A 95 -10.45 -19.89 -26.01
C ALA A 95 -10.45 -21.39 -25.70
N LYS A 96 -11.42 -21.84 -24.89
CA LYS A 96 -11.57 -23.27 -24.61
C LYS A 96 -12.08 -23.97 -25.86
N GLN A 97 -11.34 -24.96 -26.33
CA GLN A 97 -11.81 -25.87 -27.37
C GLN A 97 -12.98 -26.71 -26.87
N GLU A 98 -13.96 -26.96 -27.73
CA GLU A 98 -15.05 -27.90 -27.43
C GLU A 98 -14.49 -29.31 -27.29
N LYS A 99 -14.72 -29.92 -26.11
CA LYS A 99 -14.34 -31.31 -25.82
C LYS A 99 -15.60 -32.10 -25.53
N ARG A 100 -15.62 -33.36 -25.97
CA ARG A 100 -16.71 -34.29 -25.65
C ARG A 100 -16.95 -34.33 -24.14
N LYS A 101 -18.22 -34.29 -23.73
CA LYS A 101 -18.60 -34.37 -22.31
C LYS A 101 -18.03 -35.66 -21.70
N LYS A 102 -17.30 -35.54 -20.59
CA LYS A 102 -16.75 -36.69 -19.88
C LYS A 102 -17.89 -37.48 -19.25
N LYS A 103 -17.88 -38.81 -19.38
CA LYS A 103 -18.79 -39.69 -18.64
C LYS A 103 -18.63 -39.46 -17.13
N THR A 104 -19.73 -39.57 -16.38
CA THR A 104 -19.79 -39.39 -14.92
C THR A 104 -20.30 -40.67 -14.22
N GLY A 105 -20.28 -40.67 -12.88
CA GLY A 105 -20.84 -41.75 -12.06
C GLY A 105 -20.25 -43.14 -12.32
N ARG A 106 -21.11 -44.17 -12.29
CA ARG A 106 -20.73 -45.58 -12.48
C ARG A 106 -20.04 -45.83 -13.81
N ALA A 107 -20.46 -45.16 -14.88
CA ALA A 107 -19.86 -45.29 -16.21
C ALA A 107 -18.40 -44.79 -16.21
N LYS A 108 -18.09 -43.69 -15.53
CA LYS A 108 -16.72 -43.19 -15.36
C LYS A 108 -15.85 -44.15 -14.56
N ARG A 109 -16.38 -44.69 -13.46
CA ARG A 109 -15.66 -45.65 -12.60
C ARG A 109 -15.33 -46.95 -13.34
N ARG A 110 -16.27 -47.49 -14.13
CA ARG A 110 -16.04 -48.65 -14.99
C ARG A 110 -14.92 -48.40 -15.99
N LEU A 111 -14.91 -47.23 -16.64
CA LEU A 111 -13.86 -46.85 -17.59
C LEU A 111 -12.48 -46.76 -16.91
N GLN A 112 -12.41 -46.14 -15.72
CA GLN A 112 -11.16 -46.03 -14.94
C GLN A 112 -10.64 -47.41 -14.52
N TYR A 113 -11.50 -48.31 -14.06
CA TYR A 113 -11.11 -49.68 -13.70
C TYR A 113 -10.53 -50.43 -14.91
N LYS A 114 -11.23 -50.36 -16.05
CA LYS A 114 -10.75 -50.98 -17.29
C LYS A 114 -9.38 -50.44 -17.70
N GLN A 115 -9.18 -49.12 -17.65
CA GLN A 115 -7.90 -48.49 -18.01
C GLN A 115 -6.75 -48.81 -17.04
N ARG A 116 -7.03 -48.90 -15.73
CA ARG A 116 -5.99 -49.06 -14.69
C ARG A 116 -5.60 -50.52 -14.42
N PHE A 117 -6.53 -51.45 -14.57
CA PHE A 117 -6.35 -52.83 -14.16
C PHE A 117 -6.48 -53.82 -15.32
N VAL A 118 -7.56 -53.74 -16.09
CA VAL A 118 -7.83 -54.74 -17.15
C VAL A 118 -6.93 -54.54 -18.37
N ASN A 119 -6.87 -53.33 -18.91
CA ASN A 119 -6.09 -53.01 -20.10
C ASN A 119 -4.61 -52.74 -19.79
N LYS A 120 -4.23 -52.68 -18.52
CA LYS A 120 -2.86 -52.37 -18.11
C LYS A 120 -2.03 -53.65 -18.20
N VAL A 121 -1.30 -53.82 -19.30
CA VAL A 121 -0.28 -54.86 -19.42
C VAL A 121 0.97 -54.42 -18.67
N ALA A 122 1.51 -55.29 -17.80
CA ALA A 122 2.77 -55.03 -17.12
C ALA A 122 3.93 -55.22 -18.11
N GLY A 123 4.36 -54.13 -18.75
CA GLY A 123 5.59 -54.13 -19.55
C GLY A 123 6.85 -54.15 -18.68
N PHE A 124 7.98 -54.54 -19.27
CA PHE A 124 9.29 -54.41 -18.63
C PHE A 124 9.71 -52.94 -18.51
N GLY A 125 10.42 -52.60 -17.42
CA GLY A 125 10.92 -51.25 -17.17
C GLY A 125 10.06 -50.39 -16.24
N ARG A 126 10.40 -49.09 -16.14
CA ARG A 126 9.75 -48.16 -15.21
C ARG A 126 8.31 -47.86 -15.64
N ARG A 127 7.38 -47.95 -14.69
CA ARG A 127 5.95 -47.65 -14.91
C ARG A 127 5.76 -46.21 -15.40
N ARG A 128 5.13 -46.05 -16.57
CA ARG A 128 4.74 -44.73 -17.10
C ARG A 128 3.45 -44.23 -16.43
N GLY A 129 3.41 -42.92 -16.18
CA GLY A 129 2.25 -42.25 -15.62
C GLY A 129 1.14 -42.03 -16.67
N PRO A 130 -0.13 -41.87 -16.24
CA PRO A 130 -1.29 -41.74 -17.13
C PRO A 130 -1.34 -40.44 -17.95
N ASN A 131 -0.47 -39.46 -17.68
CA ASN A 131 -0.39 -38.18 -18.39
C ASN A 131 1.05 -37.90 -18.86
N SER A 132 1.79 -38.94 -19.22
CA SER A 132 3.14 -38.80 -19.78
C SER A 132 3.04 -38.38 -21.24
N ASN A 133 3.74 -37.31 -21.61
CA ASN A 133 3.86 -36.86 -23.00
C ASN A 133 5.03 -37.53 -23.73
N GLN A 134 5.71 -38.50 -23.11
CA GLN A 134 6.81 -39.23 -23.72
C GLN A 134 6.27 -40.25 -24.74
N PRO A 135 6.81 -40.30 -25.98
CA PRO A 135 6.36 -41.25 -26.99
C PRO A 135 6.57 -42.68 -26.50
N ALA A 136 5.63 -43.59 -26.81
CA ALA A 136 5.79 -45.01 -26.47
C ALA A 136 7.09 -45.50 -27.11
N SER A 137 7.96 -46.13 -26.31
CA SER A 137 9.16 -46.79 -26.84
C SER A 137 8.67 -47.93 -27.73
N THR A 138 8.98 -47.85 -29.03
CA THR A 138 8.70 -48.89 -30.03
C THR A 138 9.43 -50.18 -29.67
#